data_AF-A0A2V7X1E5-F1
#
_entry.id   AF-A0A2V7X1E5-F1
#
_cell.length_a   1.000
_cell.length_b   1.000
_cell.length_c   1.000
_cell.angle_alpha   90.00
_cell.angle_beta   90.00
_cell.angle_gamma   90.00
#
_symmetry.space_group_name_H-M   'P 1'
#
loop_
_entity.id
_entity.type
_entity.pdbx_description
1 polymer ?
#
loop_
_entity_poly.entity_id
_entity_poly.type
_entity_poly.pdbx_seq_one_letter_code
_entity_poly.pdbx_strand_id
1 'polypeptide(L)' 'MTPPNLNLWLIPILPLAGAAVNGFFGKKSSRQAVTIVGLFFSGAAFAWALGVAFRFSSLE' A
#
# COMPACT_ATOMS: atom_id res chain seq x y z
N MET A 1 -0.73 -10.66 27.50
CA MET A 1 0.03 -9.93 26.46
C MET A 1 -0.77 -10.00 25.17
N THR A 2 -1.18 -8.87 24.61
CA THR A 2 -1.83 -8.84 23.28
C THR A 2 -0.74 -8.94 22.21
N PRO A 3 -0.83 -9.90 21.27
CA PRO A 3 0.14 -9.98 20.19
C PRO A 3 0.13 -8.69 19.36
N PRO A 4 1.30 -8.23 18.87
CA PRO A 4 1.37 -7.03 18.04
C PRO A 4 0.53 -7.23 16.77
N ASN A 5 -0.38 -6.28 16.50
CA ASN A 5 -1.19 -6.31 15.29
C ASN A 5 -0.37 -5.80 14.10
N LEU A 6 -0.12 -6.67 13.12
CA LEU A 6 0.70 -6.36 11.94
C LEU A 6 -0.07 -5.62 10.83
N ASN A 7 -1.38 -5.44 11.00
CA ASN A 7 -2.26 -4.77 10.04
C ASN A 7 -2.07 -5.26 8.60
N LEU A 8 -2.07 -6.59 8.39
CA LEU A 8 -1.87 -7.21 7.08
C LEU A 8 -2.90 -6.77 6.03
N TRP A 9 -4.08 -6.37 6.50
CA TRP A 9 -5.17 -5.84 5.69
C TRP A 9 -4.78 -4.54 4.95
N LEU A 10 -3.75 -3.80 5.39
CA LEU A 10 -3.24 -2.63 4.68
C LEU A 10 -2.60 -2.98 3.32
N ILE A 11 -2.03 -4.18 3.18
CA ILE A 11 -1.33 -4.60 1.96
C ILE A 11 -2.27 -4.58 0.74
N PRO A 12 -3.49 -5.17 0.78
CA PRO A 12 -4.46 -5.04 -0.31
C PRO A 12 -5.20 -3.70 -0.31
N ILE A 13 -5.42 -3.07 0.84
CA ILE A 13 -6.19 -1.82 0.89
C ILE A 13 -5.44 -0.63 0.29
N LEU A 14 -4.12 -0.54 0.45
CA LEU A 14 -3.31 0.52 -0.15
C LEU A 14 -3.45 0.59 -1.68
N PRO A 15 -3.22 -0.48 -2.46
CA PRO A 15 -3.38 -0.42 -3.92
C PRO A 15 -4.83 -0.20 -4.33
N LEU A 16 -5.82 -0.71 -3.58
CA LEU A 16 -7.24 -0.39 -3.81
C LEU A 16 -7.55 1.10 -3.59
N ALA A 17 -6.98 1.73 -2.57
CA ALA A 17 -7.11 3.16 -2.35
C ALA A 17 -6.49 3.96 -3.50
N GLY A 18 -5.30 3.57 -3.98
CA GLY A 18 -4.68 4.18 -5.16
C GLY A 18 -5.53 4.01 -6.43
N ALA A 19 -6.11 2.83 -6.62
CA ALA A 19 -7.03 2.56 -7.72
C ALA A 19 -8.31 3.40 -7.63
N ALA A 20 -8.87 3.58 -6.43
CA ALA A 20 -10.03 4.45 -6.21
C ALA A 20 -9.69 5.91 -6.54
N VAL A 21 -8.56 6.44 -6.03
CA VAL A 21 -8.10 7.80 -6.32
C VAL A 21 -7.95 8.01 -7.84
N ASN A 22 -7.25 7.10 -8.52
CA ASN A 22 -7.10 7.18 -9.98
C ASN A 22 -8.43 6.96 -10.73
N GLY A 23 -9.32 6.13 -10.22
CA GLY A 23 -10.64 5.88 -10.82
C GLY A 23 -11.56 7.10 -10.77
N PHE A 24 -11.57 7.84 -9.65
CA PHE A 24 -12.39 9.04 -9.48
C PHE A 24 -11.78 10.28 -10.14
N PHE A 25 -10.47 10.52 -9.98
CA PHE A 25 -9.83 11.76 -10.41
C PHE A 25 -9.00 11.62 -11.69
N GLY A 26 -8.55 10.41 -12.03
CA GLY A 26 -7.56 10.18 -13.09
C GLY A 26 -8.01 10.60 -14.48
N LYS A 27 -9.32 10.68 -14.75
CA LYS A 27 -9.87 11.15 -16.04
C LYS A 27 -9.50 12.60 -16.36
N LYS A 28 -9.29 13.45 -15.34
CA LYS A 28 -8.93 14.87 -15.49
C LYS A 28 -7.46 15.14 -15.16
N SER A 29 -6.70 14.11 -14.78
CA SER A 29 -5.30 14.21 -14.37
C SER A 29 -4.35 13.89 -15.51
N SER A 30 -3.12 14.39 -15.45
CA SER A 30 -2.07 14.00 -16.40
C SER A 30 -1.70 12.52 -16.22
N ARG A 31 -1.18 11.90 -17.28
CA ARG A 31 -0.67 10.52 -17.23
C ARG A 31 0.38 10.35 -16.13
N GLN A 32 1.26 11.34 -15.97
CA GLN A 32 2.28 11.33 -14.93
C GLN A 32 1.66 11.30 -13.52
N ALA A 33 0.63 12.12 -13.25
CA ALA A 33 -0.03 12.13 -11.95
C ALA A 33 -0.68 10.78 -11.62
N VAL A 34 -1.42 10.20 -12.57
CA VAL A 34 -2.04 8.87 -12.42
C VAL A 34 -0.99 7.80 -12.14
N THR A 35 0.12 7.81 -12.87
CA THR A 35 1.24 6.87 -12.66
C THR A 35 1.88 7.06 -11.28
N ILE A 36 2.14 8.30 -10.84
CA ILE A 36 2.72 8.58 -9.52
C ILE A 36 1.82 8.04 -8.41
N VAL A 37 0.51 8.28 -8.49
CA VAL A 37 -0.46 7.75 -7.51
C VAL A 37 -0.42 6.22 -7.47
N GLY A 38 -0.46 5.56 -8.64
CA GLY A 38 -0.43 4.10 -8.72
C GLY A 38 0.85 3.50 -8.13
N LEU A 39 2.02 4.08 -8.47
CA LEU A 39 3.31 3.66 -7.95
C LEU A 39 3.45 3.93 -6.45
N PHE A 40 2.98 5.07 -5.97
CA PHE A 40 3.04 5.43 -4.56
C PHE A 40 2.29 4.42 -3.69
N PHE A 41 1.02 4.15 -4.01
CA PHE A 41 0.21 3.23 -3.22
C PHE A 41 0.70 1.77 -3.32
N SER A 42 1.16 1.34 -4.50
CA SER A 42 1.74 0.00 -4.67
C SER A 42 3.08 -0.14 -3.92
N GLY A 43 3.94 0.89 -4.00
CA GLY A 43 5.20 0.94 -3.27
C GLY A 43 5.01 0.98 -1.76
N ALA A 44 4.01 1.71 -1.27
CA ALA A 44 3.66 1.72 0.14
C ALA A 44 3.20 0.34 0.63
N ALA A 45 2.39 -0.38 -0.15
CA ALA A 45 1.97 -1.74 0.17
C ALA A 45 3.16 -2.72 0.22
N PHE A 46 4.08 -2.59 -0.74
CA PHE A 46 5.31 -3.36 -0.76
C PHE A 46 6.20 -3.06 0.46
N ALA A 47 6.42 -1.79 0.79
CA ALA A 47 7.18 -1.40 1.98
C ALA A 47 6.53 -1.93 3.28
N TRP A 48 5.20 -1.94 3.36
CA TRP A 48 4.49 -2.54 4.49
C TRP A 48 4.73 -4.05 4.58
N ALA A 49 4.65 -4.76 3.45
CA ALA A 49 4.92 -6.19 3.38
C ALA A 49 6.36 -6.53 3.81
N LEU A 50 7.35 -5.73 3.38
CA LEU A 50 8.73 -5.87 3.86
C LEU A 50 8.83 -5.64 5.38
N GLY A 51 8.21 -4.58 5.90
CA GLY A 51 8.19 -4.31 7.34
C GLY A 51 7.52 -5.43 8.16
N VAL A 52 6.47 -6.06 7.62
CA VAL A 52 5.86 -7.26 8.21
C VAL A 52 6.83 -8.42 8.20
N ALA A 53 7.49 -8.69 7.07
CA ALA A 53 8.45 -9.79 6.93
C ALA A 53 9.62 -9.65 7.92
N PHE A 54 10.21 -8.45 8.05
CA PHE A 54 11.30 -8.20 9.00
C PHE A 54 10.89 -8.39 10.46
N ARG A 55 9.67 -7.99 10.82
CA ARG A 55 9.15 -8.19 12.18
C ARG A 55 8.90 -9.67 12.45
N PHE A 56 8.30 -10.38 11.51
CA PHE A 56 8.10 -11.83 11.63
C PHE A 56 9.42 -12.58 11.75
N SER A 57 10.41 -12.27 10.91
CA SER A 57 11.73 -12.92 10.99
C SER A 57 12.51 -12.61 12.26
N SER A 58 12.15 -11.55 13.00
CA SER A 58 12.76 -11.23 14.30
C SER A 58 12.08 -11.94 15.49
N LEU A 59 10.93 -12.59 15.25
CA LEU A 59 10.20 -13.36 16.25
C LEU A 59 10.57 -14.85 16.23
N GLU A 60 11.25 -15.31 15.19
CA GLU A 60 11.77 -16.68 15.03
C GLU A 60 13.21 -16.81 15.51
#